data_AF-A0A345QEB9-F1
#
_entry.id   AF-A0A345QEB9-F1
#
_cell.length_a   1.000
_cell.length_b   1.000
_cell.length_c   1.000
_cell.angle_alpha   90.00
_cell.angle_beta   90.00
_cell.angle_gamma   90.00
#
_symmetry.space_group_name_H-M   'P 1'
#
loop_
_entity.id
_entity.type
_entity.pdbx_description
1 polymer ?
#
loop_
_entity_poly.entity_id
_entity_poly.type
_entity_poly.pdbx_seq_one_letter_code
_entity_poly.pdbx_strand_id
1 'polypeptide(L)'
;MTNETDLPLKYLQLALEEAQATVRAYDTKAQIVGIGYTFALNIVAAAMGGLPGSGEAGLLLVTLFWLVVMAPLFLFGYVLYPSRRSAPKVQDTTELGLQRVLYVETRHHGTFDDLLNAAQNSDWRAELVYEVLKVSKLREIKRGRFIRALFTTAFSFAMLALLQLWSAMP
;
A
#
# COMPACT_ATOMS: atom_id res chain seq x y z
N MET A 1 2.80 0.82 -41.18
CA MET A 1 3.77 -0.22 -40.80
C MET A 1 4.31 0.15 -39.43
N THR A 2 3.72 -0.40 -38.36
CA THR A 2 4.30 -0.32 -37.02
C THR A 2 5.55 -1.19 -37.04
N ASN A 3 6.73 -0.59 -36.88
CA ASN A 3 7.99 -1.32 -36.79
C ASN A 3 7.87 -2.36 -35.67
N GLU A 4 8.24 -3.62 -35.92
CA GLU A 4 8.16 -4.70 -34.92
C GLU A 4 8.96 -4.39 -33.64
N THR A 5 9.89 -3.43 -33.70
CA THR A 5 10.65 -2.91 -32.56
C THR A 5 9.86 -2.02 -31.59
N ASP A 6 8.72 -1.47 -32.00
CA ASP A 6 7.87 -0.61 -31.15
C ASP A 6 6.87 -1.41 -30.32
N LEU A 7 6.60 -2.66 -30.72
CA LEU A 7 5.65 -3.54 -30.04
C LEU A 7 6.06 -3.84 -28.58
N PRO A 8 7.34 -4.18 -28.28
CA PRO A 8 7.78 -4.41 -26.91
C PRO A 8 7.69 -3.15 -26.03
N LEU A 9 8.04 -1.98 -26.58
CA LEU A 9 7.94 -0.69 -25.88
C LEU A 9 6.49 -0.38 -25.51
N LYS A 10 5.55 -0.61 -26.43
CA LYS A 10 4.11 -0.45 -26.18
C LYS A 10 3.62 -1.35 -25.05
N TYR A 11 4.01 -2.63 -25.04
CA TYR A 11 3.62 -3.54 -23.96
C TYR A 11 4.24 -3.17 -22.61
N LEU A 12 5.47 -2.65 -22.59
CA LEU A 12 6.09 -2.13 -21.38
C LEU A 12 5.35 -0.91 -20.83
N GLN A 13 4.92 0.02 -21.69
CA GLN A 13 4.09 1.16 -21.29
C GLN A 13 2.75 0.72 -20.70
N LEU A 14 2.05 -0.20 -21.37
CA LEU A 14 0.79 -0.76 -20.85
C LEU A 14 1.00 -1.45 -19.50
N ALA A 15 2.07 -2.22 -19.34
CA ALA A 15 2.41 -2.86 -18.08
C ALA A 15 2.70 -1.84 -16.96
N LEU A 16 3.38 -0.73 -17.30
CA LEU A 16 3.67 0.34 -16.38
C LEU A 16 2.38 1.04 -15.91
N GLU A 17 1.50 1.40 -16.85
CA GLU A 17 0.20 2.02 -16.56
C GLU A 17 -0.65 1.14 -15.65
N GLU A 18 -0.78 -0.14 -15.98
CA GLU A 18 -1.54 -1.11 -15.19
C GLU A 18 -0.96 -1.29 -13.78
N ALA A 19 0.38 -1.35 -13.67
CA ALA A 19 1.04 -1.46 -12.37
C ALA A 19 0.78 -0.21 -11.51
N GLN A 20 0.81 0.99 -12.09
CA GLN A 20 0.51 2.24 -11.39
C GLN A 20 -0.95 2.33 -10.97
N ALA A 21 -1.88 2.00 -11.87
CA ALA A 21 -3.30 1.94 -11.57
C ALA A 21 -3.57 0.98 -10.41
N THR A 22 -2.94 -0.19 -10.42
CA THR A 22 -3.08 -1.17 -9.33
C THR A 22 -2.52 -0.64 -8.00
N VAL A 23 -1.36 0.04 -8.02
CA VAL A 23 -0.77 0.66 -6.81
C VAL A 23 -1.70 1.70 -6.19
N ARG A 24 -2.36 2.53 -7.01
CA ARG A 24 -3.37 3.50 -6.55
C ARG A 24 -4.63 2.80 -6.05
N ALA A 25 -5.06 1.74 -6.73
CA ALA A 25 -6.23 0.97 -6.31
C ALA A 25 -6.07 0.37 -4.91
N TYR A 26 -4.86 -0.02 -4.48
CA TYR A 26 -4.63 -0.46 -3.10
C TYR A 26 -4.86 0.64 -2.06
N ASP A 27 -4.59 1.91 -2.39
CA ASP A 27 -4.88 3.02 -1.48
C ASP A 27 -6.39 3.20 -1.31
N THR A 28 -7.12 3.22 -2.42
CA THR A 28 -8.58 3.31 -2.40
C THR A 28 -9.21 2.12 -1.67
N LYS A 29 -8.71 0.89 -1.90
CA LYS A 29 -9.17 -0.31 -1.17
C LYS A 29 -8.93 -0.18 0.33
N ALA A 30 -7.76 0.30 0.75
CA ALA A 30 -7.45 0.50 2.17
C ALA A 30 -8.36 1.55 2.81
N GLN A 31 -8.65 2.66 2.11
CA GLN A 31 -9.57 3.68 2.60
C GLN A 31 -11.00 3.15 2.78
N ILE A 32 -11.55 2.49 1.75
CA ILE A 32 -12.90 1.94 1.78
C ILE A 32 -13.03 0.91 2.91
N VAL A 33 -12.08 -0.02 3.02
CA VAL A 33 -12.12 -1.05 4.06
C VAL A 33 -11.91 -0.45 5.45
N GLY A 34 -11.02 0.54 5.61
CA GLY A 34 -10.84 1.22 6.90
C GLY A 34 -12.09 1.96 7.38
N ILE A 35 -12.79 2.63 6.46
CA ILE A 35 -14.10 3.26 6.73
C ILE A 35 -15.13 2.18 7.12
N GLY A 36 -15.24 1.12 6.31
CA GLY A 36 -16.16 0.01 6.58
C GLY A 36 -15.91 -0.67 7.93
N TYR A 37 -14.64 -0.85 8.31
CA TYR A 37 -14.26 -1.38 9.62
C TYR A 37 -14.74 -0.49 10.76
N THR A 38 -14.56 0.83 10.65
CA THR A 38 -15.01 1.79 11.67
C THR A 38 -16.53 1.76 11.83
N PHE A 39 -17.28 1.67 10.72
CA PHE A 39 -18.73 1.51 10.76
C PHE A 39 -19.14 0.18 11.43
N ALA A 40 -18.50 -0.92 11.08
CA ALA A 40 -18.78 -2.22 11.67
C ALA A 40 -18.48 -2.25 13.18
N LEU A 41 -17.42 -1.58 13.64
CA LEU A 41 -17.14 -1.42 15.06
C LEU A 41 -18.27 -0.70 15.81
N ASN A 42 -18.86 0.34 15.23
CA ASN A 42 -20.00 1.03 15.84
C ASN A 42 -21.23 0.11 15.97
N ILE A 43 -21.50 -0.74 14.97
CA ILE A 43 -22.57 -1.73 15.03
C ILE A 43 -22.30 -2.75 16.13
N VAL A 44 -21.07 -3.27 16.20
CA VAL A 44 -20.67 -4.22 17.25
C VAL A 44 -20.77 -3.58 18.63
N ALA A 45 -20.31 -2.34 18.80
CA ALA A 45 -20.43 -1.60 20.06
C ALA A 45 -21.91 -1.44 20.47
N ALA A 46 -22.79 -1.09 19.54
CA ALA A 46 -24.23 -0.98 19.81
C ALA A 46 -24.84 -2.33 20.21
N ALA A 47 -24.46 -3.42 19.54
CA ALA A 47 -24.96 -4.76 19.83
C ALA A 47 -24.49 -5.30 21.20
N MET A 48 -23.28 -4.92 21.64
CA MET A 48 -22.72 -5.32 22.94
C MET A 48 -23.17 -4.40 24.10
N GLY A 49 -23.96 -3.35 23.82
CA GLY A 49 -24.36 -2.37 24.84
C GLY A 49 -23.26 -1.38 25.24
N GLY A 50 -22.20 -1.26 24.44
CA GLY A 50 -21.05 -0.38 24.65
C GLY A 50 -19.72 -1.04 24.32
N LEU A 51 -18.64 -0.25 24.33
CA LEU A 51 -17.28 -0.78 24.26
C LEU A 51 -16.81 -1.17 25.68
N PRO A 52 -16.08 -2.29 25.85
CA PRO A 52 -15.51 -2.67 27.14
C PRO A 52 -14.59 -1.57 27.69
N GLY A 53 -14.89 -1.16 28.92
CA GLY A 53 -14.31 0.02 29.59
C GLY A 53 -15.35 0.84 30.37
N SER A 54 -16.64 0.59 30.16
CA SER A 54 -17.77 1.21 30.87
C SER A 54 -18.21 0.46 32.15
N GLY A 55 -17.52 -0.61 32.58
CA GLY A 55 -17.86 -1.44 33.75
C GLY A 55 -16.63 -1.93 34.53
N GLU A 56 -16.78 -2.92 35.42
CA GLU A 56 -15.72 -3.53 36.25
C GLU A 56 -14.67 -4.36 35.46
N ALA A 57 -14.47 -4.08 34.18
CA ALA A 57 -13.42 -4.73 33.40
C ALA A 57 -12.05 -4.28 33.91
N GLY A 58 -11.19 -5.23 34.29
CA GLY A 58 -9.82 -4.95 34.70
C GLY A 58 -9.07 -4.16 33.63
N LEU A 59 -8.24 -3.20 34.04
CA LEU A 59 -7.47 -2.29 33.18
C LEU A 59 -6.70 -3.01 32.05
N LEU A 60 -6.19 -4.21 32.32
CA LEU A 60 -5.51 -5.06 31.35
C LEU A 60 -6.42 -5.48 30.17
N LEU A 61 -7.67 -5.85 30.46
CA LEU A 61 -8.63 -6.29 29.45
C LEU A 61 -9.08 -5.13 28.56
N VAL A 62 -9.30 -3.96 29.16
CA VAL A 62 -9.62 -2.72 28.43
C VAL A 62 -8.46 -2.32 27.52
N THR A 63 -7.22 -2.39 28.01
CA THR A 63 -6.03 -2.07 27.21
C THR A 63 -5.85 -3.03 26.04
N LEU A 64 -5.99 -4.33 26.29
CA LEU A 64 -5.89 -5.37 25.25
C LEU A 64 -6.96 -5.17 24.18
N PHE A 65 -8.20 -4.88 24.59
CA PHE A 65 -9.31 -4.59 23.69
C PHE A 65 -8.97 -3.43 22.74
N TRP A 66 -8.56 -2.29 23.28
CA TRP A 66 -8.21 -1.13 22.46
C TRP A 66 -7.03 -1.41 21.52
N LEU A 67 -6.06 -2.21 21.94
CA LEU A 67 -4.95 -2.61 21.08
C LEU A 67 -5.44 -3.45 19.89
N VAL A 68 -6.32 -4.43 20.13
CA VAL A 68 -6.89 -5.30 19.09
C VAL A 68 -7.80 -4.53 18.14
N VAL A 69 -8.54 -3.52 18.64
CA VAL A 69 -9.45 -2.69 17.83
C VAL A 69 -8.69 -1.63 17.03
N MET A 70 -7.64 -1.04 17.59
CA MET A 70 -6.88 0.02 16.91
C MET A 70 -5.85 -0.52 15.92
N ALA A 71 -5.34 -1.74 16.13
CA ALA A 71 -4.32 -2.33 15.25
C ALA A 71 -4.72 -2.35 13.75
N PRO A 72 -5.94 -2.77 13.36
CA PRO A 72 -6.38 -2.68 11.97
C PRO A 72 -6.38 -1.26 11.39
N LEU A 73 -6.82 -0.27 12.17
CA LEU A 73 -6.85 1.14 11.74
C LEU A 73 -5.44 1.66 11.43
N PHE A 74 -4.48 1.38 12.31
CA PHE A 74 -3.08 1.74 12.07
C PHE A 74 -2.50 1.01 10.86
N LEU A 75 -2.84 -0.26 10.66
CA LEU A 75 -2.37 -1.04 9.52
C LEU A 75 -2.93 -0.53 8.19
N PHE A 76 -4.21 -0.12 8.13
CA PHE A 76 -4.76 0.53 6.94
C PHE A 76 -4.10 1.88 6.69
N GLY A 77 -3.84 2.68 7.73
CA GLY A 77 -3.03 3.90 7.63
C GLY A 77 -1.61 3.62 7.09
N TYR A 78 -1.00 2.51 7.48
CA TYR A 78 0.31 2.08 6.99
C TYR A 78 0.30 1.63 5.52
N VAL A 79 -0.83 1.14 4.99
CA VAL A 79 -0.98 0.90 3.55
C VAL A 79 -0.87 2.22 2.77
N LEU A 80 -1.47 3.28 3.31
CA LEU A 80 -1.47 4.63 2.72
C LEU A 80 -0.12 5.36 2.88
N TYR A 81 0.65 5.03 3.91
CA TYR A 81 1.87 5.76 4.23
C TYR A 81 2.93 5.62 3.12
N PRO A 82 3.38 6.74 2.52
CA PRO A 82 4.42 6.75 1.49
C PRO A 82 5.78 6.48 2.14
N SER A 83 6.09 5.20 2.40
CA SER A 83 7.38 4.82 2.96
C SER A 83 8.46 4.92 1.89
N ARG A 84 9.13 6.09 1.80
CA ARG A 84 10.38 6.27 1.03
C ARG A 84 11.48 5.30 1.50
N ARG A 85 11.42 4.85 2.76
CA ARG A 85 12.35 3.87 3.35
C ARG A 85 12.13 2.44 2.87
N SER A 86 10.92 2.16 2.37
CA SER A 86 10.55 0.90 1.71
C SER A 86 10.53 1.03 0.19
N ALA A 87 11.01 2.15 -0.36
CA ALA A 87 11.16 2.29 -1.80
C ALA A 87 12.06 1.14 -2.27
N PRO A 88 11.59 0.30 -3.20
CA PRO A 88 12.37 -0.83 -3.67
C PRO A 88 13.63 -0.29 -4.33
N LYS A 89 14.79 -0.52 -3.71
CA LYS A 89 16.08 -0.39 -4.37
C LYS A 89 16.16 -1.55 -5.35
N VAL A 90 16.04 -1.25 -6.64
CA VAL A 90 16.41 -2.21 -7.69
C VAL A 90 17.93 -2.29 -7.61
N GLN A 91 18.51 -3.48 -7.40
CA GLN A 91 19.95 -3.62 -7.17
C GLN A 91 20.74 -3.00 -8.33
N ASP A 92 21.74 -2.19 -7.96
CA ASP A 92 22.49 -1.21 -8.77
C ASP A 92 23.39 -1.80 -9.86
N THR A 93 23.29 -3.09 -10.18
CA THR A 93 24.16 -3.70 -11.19
C THR A 93 23.93 -3.13 -12.61
N THR A 94 22.89 -2.29 -12.79
CA THR A 94 22.52 -1.61 -14.05
C THR A 94 22.37 -0.08 -13.87
N GLU A 95 22.97 0.56 -12.86
CA GLU A 95 22.99 2.04 -12.77
C GLU A 95 23.95 2.70 -13.77
N LEU A 96 24.79 1.91 -14.45
CA LEU A 96 25.67 2.36 -15.54
C LEU A 96 24.86 2.61 -16.82
N GLY A 97 24.13 3.73 -16.89
CA GLY A 97 23.52 4.24 -18.13
C GLY A 97 22.06 4.70 -18.04
N LEU A 98 21.39 4.57 -16.89
CA LEU A 98 20.05 5.10 -16.68
C LEU A 98 20.12 6.59 -16.36
N GLN A 99 19.42 7.40 -17.14
CA GLN A 99 19.35 8.86 -17.04
C GLN A 99 18.12 9.32 -16.24
N ARG A 100 17.18 8.41 -15.89
CA ARG A 100 15.99 8.66 -15.04
C ARG A 100 15.09 9.78 -15.57
N VAL A 101 14.88 9.77 -16.88
CA VAL A 101 14.13 10.82 -17.58
C VAL A 101 12.62 10.58 -17.53
N LEU A 102 12.17 9.32 -17.40
CA LEU A 102 10.75 8.98 -17.39
C LEU A 102 10.03 9.49 -16.13
N TYR A 103 10.68 9.39 -14.98
CA TYR A 103 10.27 10.05 -13.73
C TYR A 103 11.37 11.03 -13.34
N VAL A 104 11.30 12.23 -13.91
CA VAL A 104 12.32 13.28 -13.77
C VAL A 104 12.68 13.48 -12.29
N GLU A 105 13.86 13.00 -11.93
CA GLU A 105 14.46 13.35 -10.66
C GLU A 105 15.06 14.74 -10.79
N THR A 106 14.36 15.76 -10.29
CA THR A 106 14.83 17.15 -10.29
C THR A 106 16.16 17.36 -9.54
N ARG A 107 16.60 16.36 -8.79
CA ARG A 107 17.93 16.32 -8.15
C ARG A 107 19.05 16.01 -9.14
N HIS A 108 18.76 15.29 -10.23
CA HIS A 108 19.70 14.96 -11.30
C HIS A 108 19.63 15.93 -12.47
N HIS A 109 18.45 16.49 -12.76
CA HIS A 109 18.24 17.41 -13.89
C HIS A 109 17.72 18.75 -13.38
N GLY A 110 18.62 19.70 -13.18
CA GLY A 110 18.31 21.02 -12.62
C GLY A 110 17.82 22.05 -13.65
N THR A 111 18.14 21.82 -14.93
CA THR A 111 17.83 22.72 -16.06
C THR A 111 17.13 21.98 -17.19
N PHE A 112 16.43 22.73 -18.04
CA PHE A 112 15.75 22.20 -19.23
C PHE A 112 16.76 21.54 -20.20
N ASP A 113 17.91 22.17 -20.42
CA ASP A 113 18.93 21.66 -21.34
C ASP A 113 19.53 20.34 -20.85
N ASP A 114 19.74 20.19 -19.54
CA ASP A 114 20.21 18.93 -18.94
C ASP A 114 19.19 17.82 -19.16
N LEU A 115 17.90 18.11 -18.95
CA LEU A 115 16.83 17.13 -19.15
C LEU A 115 16.66 16.77 -20.63
N LEU A 116 16.75 17.74 -21.54
CA LEU A 116 16.64 17.51 -22.98
C LEU A 116 17.80 16.65 -23.49
N ASN A 117 19.02 16.95 -23.05
CA ASN A 117 20.20 16.15 -23.38
C ASN A 117 20.12 14.74 -22.78
N ALA A 118 19.62 14.61 -21.55
CA ALA A 118 19.39 13.31 -20.94
C ALA A 118 18.35 12.51 -21.73
N ALA A 119 17.22 13.12 -22.11
CA ALA A 119 16.15 12.49 -22.89
C ALA A 119 16.61 11.99 -24.26
N GLN A 120 17.48 12.76 -24.94
CA GLN A 120 18.00 12.40 -26.25
C GLN A 120 19.03 11.25 -26.20
N ASN A 121 19.80 11.16 -25.11
CA ASN A 121 20.85 10.16 -24.93
C ASN A 121 20.39 8.92 -24.14
N SER A 122 19.10 8.83 -23.80
CA SER A 122 18.55 7.73 -23.00
C SER A 122 18.09 6.55 -23.85
N ASP A 123 18.40 5.33 -23.38
CA ASP A 123 17.70 4.14 -23.84
C ASP A 123 16.33 4.05 -23.16
N TRP A 124 15.29 4.50 -23.88
CA TRP A 124 13.90 4.47 -23.42
C TRP A 124 13.41 3.07 -23.03
N ARG A 125 13.94 2.01 -23.65
CA ARG A 125 13.56 0.63 -23.30
C ARG A 125 14.11 0.26 -21.93
N ALA A 126 15.36 0.60 -21.64
CA ALA A 126 15.99 0.36 -20.35
C ALA A 126 15.26 1.15 -19.23
N GLU A 127 14.94 2.42 -19.47
CA GLU A 127 14.18 3.28 -18.55
C GLU A 127 12.79 2.71 -18.22
N LEU A 128 12.05 2.28 -19.25
CA LEU A 128 10.73 1.66 -19.09
C LEU A 128 10.81 0.34 -18.30
N VAL A 129 11.76 -0.53 -18.62
CA VAL A 129 11.94 -1.81 -17.90
C VAL A 129 12.26 -1.55 -16.42
N TYR A 130 13.14 -0.59 -16.14
CA TYR A 130 13.49 -0.21 -14.79
C TYR A 130 12.27 0.27 -14.00
N GLU A 131 11.48 1.19 -14.57
CA GLU A 131 10.31 1.73 -13.89
C GLU A 131 9.18 0.70 -13.74
N VAL A 132 8.96 -0.17 -14.74
CA VAL A 132 8.02 -1.29 -14.63
C VAL A 132 8.39 -2.20 -13.46
N LEU A 133 9.67 -2.56 -13.32
CA LEU A 133 10.14 -3.41 -12.22
C LEU A 133 9.97 -2.72 -10.86
N LYS A 134 10.32 -1.43 -10.78
CA LYS A 134 10.20 -0.62 -9.55
C LYS A 134 8.74 -0.47 -9.10
N VAL A 135 7.84 -0.13 -10.01
CA VAL A 135 6.39 -0.02 -9.72
C VAL A 135 5.80 -1.39 -9.39
N SER A 136 6.22 -2.46 -10.06
CA SER A 136 5.77 -3.82 -9.76
C SER A 136 6.17 -4.27 -8.35
N LYS A 137 7.39 -3.96 -7.91
CA LYS A 137 7.82 -4.19 -6.52
C LYS A 137 7.00 -3.37 -5.52
N LEU A 138 6.72 -2.11 -5.85
CA LEU A 138 5.88 -1.25 -5.01
C LEU A 138 4.45 -1.83 -4.86
N ARG A 139 3.88 -2.36 -5.95
CA ARG A 139 2.59 -3.05 -5.97
C ARG A 139 2.58 -4.24 -5.02
N GLU A 140 3.61 -5.07 -5.04
CA GLU A 140 3.72 -6.24 -4.15
C GLU A 140 3.82 -5.86 -2.68
N ILE A 141 4.59 -4.81 -2.36
CA ILE A 141 4.68 -4.27 -1.00
C ILE A 141 3.30 -3.79 -0.53
N LYS A 142 2.59 -3.00 -1.34
CA LYS A 142 1.24 -2.52 -1.01
C LYS A 142 0.25 -3.67 -0.83
N ARG A 143 0.28 -4.65 -1.73
CA ARG A 143 -0.52 -5.88 -1.61
C ARG A 143 -0.26 -6.56 -0.26
N GLY A 144 1.00 -6.76 0.09
CA GLY A 144 1.38 -7.41 1.35
C GLY A 144 0.89 -6.65 2.59
N ARG A 145 1.04 -5.31 2.59
CA ARG A 145 0.51 -4.46 3.67
C ARG A 145 -1.01 -4.55 3.78
N PHE A 146 -1.70 -4.49 2.63
CA PHE A 146 -3.16 -4.56 2.58
C PHE A 146 -3.68 -5.91 3.09
N ILE A 147 -3.08 -7.02 2.66
CA ILE A 147 -3.45 -8.36 3.11
C ILE A 147 -3.24 -8.50 4.62
N ARG A 148 -2.12 -8.00 5.17
CA ARG A 148 -1.88 -8.01 6.62
C ARG A 148 -2.94 -7.22 7.37
N ALA A 149 -3.29 -6.02 6.91
CA ALA A 149 -4.35 -5.21 7.52
C ALA A 149 -5.71 -5.95 7.50
N LEU A 150 -6.02 -6.63 6.40
CA LEU A 150 -7.25 -7.41 6.26
C LEU A 150 -7.28 -8.60 7.24
N PHE A 151 -6.19 -9.35 7.36
CA PHE A 151 -6.09 -10.44 8.33
C PHE A 151 -6.22 -9.95 9.77
N THR A 152 -5.57 -8.84 10.13
CA THR A 152 -5.70 -8.24 11.47
C THR A 152 -7.13 -7.76 11.73
N THR A 153 -7.83 -7.27 10.70
CA THR A 153 -9.26 -6.91 10.80
C THR A 153 -10.13 -8.12 11.13
N ALA A 154 -9.96 -9.21 10.39
CA ALA A 154 -10.70 -10.45 10.63
C ALA A 154 -10.39 -11.02 12.02
N PHE A 155 -9.12 -11.00 12.43
CA PHE A 155 -8.70 -11.40 13.77
C PHE A 155 -9.33 -10.53 14.86
N SER A 156 -9.39 -9.21 14.65
CA SER A 156 -10.03 -8.27 15.57
C SER A 156 -11.51 -8.61 15.77
N PHE A 157 -12.27 -8.82 14.69
CA PHE A 157 -13.67 -9.23 14.81
C PHE A 157 -13.85 -10.61 15.45
N ALA A 158 -12.98 -11.58 15.15
CA ALA A 158 -13.03 -12.89 15.78
C ALA A 158 -12.80 -12.79 17.30
N MET A 159 -11.84 -11.96 17.73
CA MET A 159 -11.61 -11.69 19.15
C MET A 159 -12.80 -11.01 19.81
N LEU A 160 -13.42 -10.02 19.16
CA LEU A 160 -14.63 -9.36 19.65
C LEU A 160 -15.79 -10.36 19.83
N ALA A 161 -15.99 -11.24 18.85
CA ALA A 161 -17.02 -12.27 18.92
C ALA A 161 -16.75 -13.26 20.07
N LEU A 162 -15.49 -13.70 20.25
CA LEU A 162 -15.10 -14.59 21.35
C LEU A 162 -15.30 -13.93 22.71
N LEU A 163 -14.92 -12.66 22.87
CA LEU A 163 -15.15 -11.91 24.11
C LEU A 163 -16.64 -11.80 24.43
N GLN A 164 -17.47 -11.50 23.42
CA GLN A 164 -18.92 -11.42 23.61
C GLN A 164 -19.51 -12.77 24.03
N LEU A 165 -19.10 -13.87 23.38
CA LEU A 165 -19.53 -15.23 23.73
C LEU A 165 -19.11 -15.58 25.16
N TRP A 166 -17.88 -15.23 25.55
CA TRP A 166 -17.40 -15.46 26.92
C TRP A 166 -18.22 -14.68 27.94
N SER A 167 -18.49 -13.40 27.70
CA SER A 167 -19.32 -12.59 28.61
C SER A 167 -20.78 -13.04 28.67
N ALA A 168 -21.26 -13.76 27.65
CA ALA A 168 -22.61 -14.29 27.59
C ALA A 168 -22.74 -15.69 28.20
N MET A 169 -21.63 -16.37 28.52
CA MET A 169 -21.66 -17.62 29.28
C MET A 169 -21.75 -17.30 30.78
N PRO A 170 -22.69 -17.94 31.51
CA PRO A 170 -22.92 -17.70 32.93
C PRO A 170 -21.79 -18.20 33.83
#